data_AF-A0A936Y6P3-F1
#
_entry.id   AF-A0A936Y6P3-F1
#
_cell.length_a   1.000
_cell.length_b   1.000
_cell.length_c   1.000
_cell.angle_alpha   90.00
_cell.angle_beta   90.00
_cell.angle_gamma   90.00
#
_symmetry.space_group_name_H-M   'P 1'
#
loop_
_entity.id
_entity.type
_entity.pdbx_description
1 polymer ?
#
loop_
_entity_poly.entity_id
_entity_poly.type
_entity_poly.pdbx_seq_one_letter_code
_entity_poly.pdbx_strand_id
1 'polypeptide(L)'
;MRTLIIILCIFFVVTVKGQAHLGSTEYEIKAFHPENKWTTGYTNSGGKFISSDMIYGTFTYYFDTETKLSDYNIQIPFNLTTLNGQVEAYNKKYVITSETSWTAYLENGGMIYIKLIYNEELKIRYFSYRSTK
;
A
#
# COMPACT_ATOMS: atom_id res chain seq x y z
N MET A 1 -28.82 -15.68 -20.27
CA MET A 1 -28.34 -15.94 -18.88
C MET A 1 -26.83 -16.17 -18.77
N ARG A 2 -26.12 -16.71 -19.77
CA ARG A 2 -24.65 -16.87 -19.73
C ARG A 2 -23.87 -15.54 -19.81
N THR A 3 -24.39 -14.55 -20.52
CA THR A 3 -23.72 -13.25 -20.73
C THR A 3 -23.76 -12.32 -19.50
N LEU A 4 -24.73 -12.49 -18.60
CA LEU A 4 -24.88 -11.63 -17.41
C LEU A 4 -23.84 -11.96 -16.32
N ILE A 5 -23.46 -13.24 -16.20
CA ILE A 5 -22.49 -13.72 -15.21
C ILE A 5 -21.08 -13.21 -15.52
N ILE A 6 -20.72 -13.09 -16.80
CA ILE A 6 -19.40 -12.61 -17.24
C ILE A 6 -19.22 -11.13 -16.88
N ILE A 7 -20.29 -10.32 -17.00
CA ILE A 7 -20.26 -8.89 -16.65
C ILE A 7 -20.08 -8.71 -15.13
N LEU A 8 -20.72 -9.56 -14.32
CA LEU A 8 -20.60 -9.51 -12.86
C LEU A 8 -19.18 -9.87 -12.37
N CYS A 9 -18.50 -10.81 -13.04
CA CYS A 9 -17.11 -11.18 -12.72
C CYS A 9 -16.10 -10.07 -13.07
N ILE A 10 -16.35 -9.28 -14.12
CA ILE A 10 -15.44 -8.18 -14.52
C ILE A 10 -15.48 -7.02 -13.51
N PHE A 11 -16.64 -6.76 -12.88
CA PHE A 11 -16.76 -5.73 -11.85
C PHE A 11 -16.09 -6.08 -10.52
N PHE A 12 -15.86 -7.36 -10.22
CA PHE A 12 -15.28 -7.79 -8.95
C PHE A 12 -13.77 -7.56 -8.86
N VAL A 13 -13.06 -7.50 -10.01
CA VAL A 13 -11.59 -7.36 -10.04
C VAL A 13 -11.12 -5.94 -9.66
N VAL A 14 -12.02 -4.96 -9.61
CA VAL A 14 -11.64 -3.54 -9.49
C VAL A 14 -11.46 -3.07 -8.03
N THR A 15 -11.87 -3.85 -7.02
CA THR A 15 -11.88 -3.37 -5.63
C THR A 15 -10.62 -3.69 -4.81
N VAL A 16 -9.70 -4.49 -5.34
CA VAL A 16 -8.52 -4.99 -4.58
C VAL A 16 -7.28 -4.08 -4.71
N LYS A 17 -7.27 -3.09 -5.61
CA LYS A 17 -6.09 -2.25 -5.93
C LYS A 17 -5.66 -1.23 -4.85
N GLY A 18 -6.13 -1.35 -3.60
CA GLY A 18 -5.95 -0.32 -2.57
C GLY A 18 -5.32 -0.80 -1.26
N GLN A 19 -4.85 -2.05 -1.19
CA GLN A 19 -4.19 -2.56 0.02
C GLN A 19 -2.68 -2.46 -0.15
N ALA A 20 -1.96 -2.05 0.90
CA ALA A 20 -0.50 -1.97 0.87
C ALA A 20 0.20 -3.35 0.87
N HIS A 21 -0.52 -4.43 0.55
CA HIS A 21 -0.04 -5.83 0.41
C HIS A 21 1.08 -6.22 1.39
N LEU A 22 0.92 -5.87 2.68
CA LEU A 22 1.83 -6.29 3.74
C LEU A 22 1.66 -7.79 3.99
N GLY A 23 2.76 -8.46 4.32
CA GLY A 23 2.84 -9.91 4.47
C GLY A 23 3.03 -10.65 3.14
N SER A 24 3.27 -9.94 2.04
CA SER A 24 3.46 -10.53 0.71
C SER A 24 4.94 -10.54 0.32
N THR A 25 5.32 -11.53 -0.47
CA THR A 25 6.62 -11.59 -1.13
C THR A 25 6.74 -10.51 -2.21
N GLU A 26 7.98 -10.18 -2.60
CA GLU A 26 8.22 -9.32 -3.76
C GLU A 26 7.54 -9.83 -5.03
N TYR A 27 7.54 -11.15 -5.25
CA TYR A 27 6.93 -11.76 -6.42
C TYR A 27 5.42 -11.49 -6.47
N GLU A 28 4.73 -11.69 -5.35
CA GLU A 28 3.29 -11.44 -5.24
C GLU A 28 2.97 -9.96 -5.44
N ILE A 29 3.72 -9.04 -4.81
CA ILE A 29 3.52 -7.60 -4.96
C ILE A 29 3.67 -7.18 -6.44
N LYS A 30 4.68 -7.70 -7.13
CA LYS A 30 4.88 -7.44 -8.57
C LYS A 30 3.75 -8.05 -9.40
N ALA A 31 3.22 -9.21 -9.03
CA ALA A 31 2.11 -9.86 -9.71
C ALA A 31 0.78 -9.12 -9.53
N PHE A 32 0.58 -8.37 -8.44
CA PHE A 32 -0.59 -7.50 -8.26
C PHE A 32 -0.55 -6.24 -9.16
N HIS A 33 0.64 -5.83 -9.60
CA HIS A 33 0.87 -4.66 -10.45
C HIS A 33 1.82 -5.00 -11.61
N PRO A 34 1.43 -5.92 -12.52
CA PRO A 34 2.30 -6.38 -13.61
C PRO A 34 2.66 -5.27 -14.61
N GLU A 35 1.85 -4.20 -14.68
CA GLU A 35 2.07 -3.04 -15.54
C GLU A 35 3.17 -2.10 -15.03
N ASN A 36 3.55 -2.22 -13.76
CA ASN A 36 4.43 -1.28 -13.09
C ASN A 36 5.91 -1.57 -13.37
N LYS A 37 6.69 -0.49 -13.53
CA LYS A 37 8.15 -0.55 -13.51
C LYS A 37 8.62 -0.51 -12.06
N TRP A 38 9.38 -1.54 -11.66
CA TRP A 38 9.85 -1.70 -10.30
C TRP A 38 11.33 -1.39 -10.18
N THR A 39 11.68 -0.48 -9.28
CA THR A 39 13.05 -0.30 -8.79
C THR A 39 13.28 -1.26 -7.63
N THR A 40 14.44 -1.91 -7.58
CA THR A 40 14.86 -2.76 -6.46
C THR A 40 16.13 -2.18 -5.88
N GLY A 41 16.22 -2.13 -4.55
CA GLY A 41 17.38 -1.60 -3.85
C GLY A 41 17.56 -2.23 -2.48
N TYR A 42 18.58 -1.75 -1.78
CA TYR A 42 18.91 -2.17 -0.43
C TYR A 42 19.15 -0.94 0.45
N THR A 43 18.70 -0.98 1.70
CA THR A 43 18.99 0.05 2.70
C THR A 43 20.46 -0.02 3.12
N ASN A 44 20.95 1.01 3.81
CA ASN A 44 22.32 1.02 4.36
C ASN A 44 22.58 -0.12 5.34
N SER A 45 21.53 -0.68 5.95
CA SER A 45 21.59 -1.86 6.83
C SER A 45 21.46 -3.20 6.08
N GLY A 46 21.38 -3.20 4.76
CA GLY A 46 21.25 -4.40 3.93
C GLY A 46 19.81 -4.91 3.73
N GLY A 47 18.80 -4.21 4.26
CA GLY A 47 17.39 -4.56 4.07
C GLY A 47 16.95 -4.34 2.64
N LYS A 48 16.32 -5.33 2.01
CA LYS A 48 15.83 -5.22 0.63
C LYS A 48 14.59 -4.33 0.59
N PHE A 49 14.46 -3.55 -0.48
CA PHE A 49 13.21 -2.87 -0.82
C PHE A 49 12.91 -2.92 -2.31
N ILE A 50 11.63 -2.77 -2.66
CA ILE A 50 11.18 -2.45 -4.02
C ILE A 50 10.34 -1.19 -3.99
N SER A 51 10.37 -0.41 -5.06
CA SER A 51 9.54 0.79 -5.19
C SER A 51 8.97 0.95 -6.59
N SER A 52 7.77 1.51 -6.66
CA SER A 52 7.12 1.84 -7.93
C SER A 52 6.06 2.92 -7.73
N ASP A 53 5.78 3.65 -8.81
CA ASP A 53 4.74 4.66 -8.86
C ASP A 53 3.36 3.99 -8.96
N MET A 54 2.48 4.37 -8.06
CA MET A 54 1.08 3.94 -8.01
C MET A 54 0.16 5.16 -8.18
N ILE A 55 -1.14 4.92 -8.26
CA ILE A 55 -2.16 5.95 -8.55
C ILE A 55 -2.04 7.23 -7.69
N TYR A 56 -1.68 7.11 -6.41
CA TYR A 56 -1.63 8.24 -5.47
C TYR A 56 -0.22 8.63 -5.03
N GLY A 57 0.83 7.95 -5.50
CA GLY A 57 2.19 8.21 -5.05
C GLY A 57 3.14 7.05 -5.28
N THR A 58 4.41 7.24 -4.95
CA THR A 58 5.41 6.19 -4.98
C THR A 58 5.27 5.32 -3.74
N PHE A 59 5.06 4.01 -3.95
CA PHE A 59 5.08 3.03 -2.88
C PHE A 59 6.48 2.41 -2.78
N THR A 60 7.00 2.28 -1.57
CA THR A 60 8.23 1.56 -1.27
C THR A 60 7.96 0.50 -0.22
N TYR A 61 8.14 -0.77 -0.60
CA TYR A 61 7.96 -1.94 0.24
C TYR A 61 9.32 -2.39 0.74
N TYR A 62 9.45 -2.57 2.06
CA TYR A 62 10.63 -3.12 2.70
C TYR A 62 10.36 -4.56 3.11
N PHE A 63 11.37 -5.41 2.98
CA PHE A 63 11.25 -6.84 3.23
C PHE A 63 12.07 -7.27 4.43
N ASP A 64 11.43 -8.03 5.31
CA ASP A 64 12.08 -8.69 6.44
C ASP A 64 13.15 -9.67 5.94
N THR A 65 14.33 -9.61 6.54
CA THR A 65 15.50 -10.36 6.07
C THR A 65 15.40 -11.86 6.27
N GLU A 66 14.58 -12.32 7.22
CA GLU A 66 14.44 -13.74 7.54
C GLU A 66 13.30 -14.36 6.73
N THR A 67 12.11 -13.77 6.85
CA THR A 67 10.87 -14.28 6.24
C THR A 67 10.73 -13.92 4.76
N LYS A 68 11.45 -12.88 4.29
CA LYS A 68 11.34 -12.30 2.94
C LYS A 68 9.96 -11.73 2.61
N LEU A 69 9.12 -11.53 3.62
CA LEU A 69 7.80 -10.91 3.48
C LEU A 69 7.89 -9.40 3.70
N SER A 70 7.00 -8.65 3.05
CA SER A 70 6.88 -7.21 3.29
C SER A 70 6.29 -6.97 4.69
N ASP A 71 7.04 -6.32 5.57
CA ASP A 71 6.57 -5.99 6.93
C ASP A 71 6.33 -4.48 7.11
N TYR A 72 6.88 -3.69 6.20
CA TYR A 72 6.77 -2.24 6.20
C TYR A 72 6.61 -1.69 4.79
N ASN A 73 5.72 -0.70 4.65
CA ASN A 73 5.58 0.05 3.41
C ASN A 73 5.48 1.55 3.72
N ILE A 74 5.95 2.36 2.78
CA ILE A 74 5.68 3.80 2.75
C ILE A 74 5.07 4.18 1.41
N GLN A 75 4.20 5.18 1.43
CA GLN A 75 3.72 5.86 0.23
C GLN A 75 4.06 7.35 0.33
N ILE A 76 4.78 7.87 -0.65
CA ILE A 76 5.04 9.30 -0.80
C ILE A 76 4.08 9.83 -1.86
N PRO A 77 3.09 10.67 -1.50
CA PRO A 77 2.18 11.25 -2.48
C PRO A 77 2.92 12.19 -3.44
N PHE A 78 2.56 12.17 -4.71
CA PHE A 78 3.18 13.03 -5.73
C PHE A 78 2.94 14.53 -5.46
N ASN A 79 1.78 14.88 -4.90
CA ASN A 79 1.41 16.26 -4.60
C ASN A 79 0.25 16.32 -3.59
N LEU A 80 -0.18 17.53 -3.23
CA LEU A 80 -1.30 17.74 -2.30
C LEU A 80 -2.62 17.16 -2.80
N THR A 81 -2.86 17.17 -4.12
CA THR A 81 -4.07 16.58 -4.71
C THR A 81 -4.09 15.07 -4.48
N THR A 82 -2.98 14.37 -4.74
CA THR A 82 -2.91 12.92 -4.50
C THR A 82 -2.91 12.57 -3.02
N LEU A 83 -2.34 13.42 -2.16
CA LEU A 83 -2.42 13.27 -0.71
C LEU A 83 -3.87 13.35 -0.22
N ASN A 84 -4.60 14.39 -0.60
CA ASN A 84 -5.99 14.57 -0.19
C ASN A 84 -6.89 13.48 -0.77
N GLY A 85 -6.68 13.09 -2.03
CA GLY A 85 -7.37 11.96 -2.64
C GLY A 85 -7.14 10.64 -1.90
N GLN A 86 -5.92 10.40 -1.41
CA GLN A 86 -5.60 9.22 -0.61
C GLN A 86 -6.29 9.25 0.76
N VAL A 87 -6.31 10.40 1.43
CA VAL A 87 -7.04 10.61 2.70
C VAL A 87 -8.53 10.35 2.51
N GLU A 88 -9.14 10.90 1.47
CA GLU A 88 -10.55 10.65 1.15
C GLU A 88 -10.85 9.18 0.89
N ALA A 89 -9.97 8.49 0.15
CA ALA A 89 -10.10 7.06 -0.09
C ALA A 89 -10.03 6.25 1.21
N TYR A 90 -9.16 6.62 2.15
CA TYR A 90 -9.06 5.97 3.45
C TYR A 90 -10.27 6.28 4.34
N ASN A 91 -10.72 7.52 4.40
CA ASN A 91 -11.92 7.90 5.15
C ASN A 91 -13.18 7.14 4.69
N LYS A 92 -13.24 6.76 3.41
CA LYS A 92 -14.35 5.96 2.86
C LYS A 92 -14.25 4.46 3.16
N LYS A 93 -13.03 3.93 3.31
CA LYS A 93 -12.80 2.47 3.33
C LYS A 93 -12.37 1.92 4.70
N TYR A 94 -11.70 2.72 5.53
CA TYR A 94 -11.01 2.27 6.73
C TYR A 94 -11.52 2.97 7.99
N VAL A 95 -11.28 2.36 9.14
CA VAL A 95 -11.66 2.96 10.43
C VAL A 95 -10.70 4.10 10.74
N ILE A 96 -11.24 5.31 10.90
CA ILE A 96 -10.48 6.49 11.31
C ILE A 96 -10.15 6.34 12.80
N THR A 97 -8.87 6.34 13.15
CA THR A 97 -8.41 6.21 14.54
C THR A 97 -7.81 7.50 15.09
N SER A 98 -7.49 8.46 14.22
CA SER A 98 -7.17 9.86 14.57
C SER A 98 -7.25 10.75 13.32
N GLU A 99 -6.97 12.04 13.46
CA GLU A 99 -6.90 13.00 12.32
C GLU A 99 -5.91 12.57 11.22
N THR A 100 -4.92 11.75 11.56
CA THR A 100 -3.85 11.34 10.66
C THR A 100 -3.62 9.82 10.66
N SER A 101 -4.55 9.01 11.19
CA SER A 101 -4.36 7.56 11.26
C SER A 101 -5.64 6.78 10.95
N TRP A 102 -5.44 5.61 10.34
CA TRP A 102 -6.49 4.68 9.96
C TRP A 102 -6.09 3.24 10.29
N THR A 103 -7.10 2.39 10.52
CA THR A 103 -6.93 0.94 10.63
C THR A 103 -7.74 0.25 9.55
N ALA A 104 -7.05 -0.54 8.72
CA ALA A 104 -7.64 -1.40 7.71
C ALA A 104 -7.71 -2.83 8.24
N TYR A 105 -8.90 -3.44 8.19
CA TYR A 105 -9.11 -4.84 8.53
C TYR A 105 -9.10 -5.67 7.24
N LEU A 106 -8.33 -6.74 7.25
CA LEU A 106 -8.14 -7.63 6.11
C LEU A 106 -9.10 -8.81 6.21
N GLU A 107 -9.48 -9.39 5.07
CA GLU A 107 -10.42 -10.51 5.02
C GLU A 107 -9.93 -11.75 5.80
N ASN A 108 -8.61 -11.91 5.91
CA ASN A 108 -7.99 -12.98 6.69
C ASN A 108 -7.89 -12.68 8.21
N GLY A 109 -8.53 -11.61 8.70
CA GLY A 109 -8.48 -11.18 10.08
C GLY A 109 -7.24 -10.36 10.46
N GLY A 110 -6.31 -10.13 9.52
CA GLY A 110 -5.17 -9.26 9.72
C GLY A 110 -5.55 -7.78 9.85
N MET A 111 -4.66 -6.98 10.42
CA MET A 111 -4.82 -5.53 10.53
C MET A 111 -3.63 -4.80 9.93
N ILE A 112 -3.91 -3.71 9.22
CA ILE A 112 -2.91 -2.75 8.75
C ILE A 112 -3.18 -1.41 9.42
N TYR A 113 -2.16 -0.87 10.06
CA TYR A 113 -2.15 0.46 10.65
C TYR A 113 -1.51 1.43 9.68
N ILE A 114 -2.23 2.50 9.37
CA ILE A 114 -1.85 3.51 8.40
C ILE A 114 -1.72 4.83 9.14
N LYS A 115 -0.60 5.53 8.96
CA LYS A 115 -0.37 6.85 9.55
C LYS A 115 0.20 7.82 8.53
N LEU A 116 -0.39 9.01 8.44
CA LEU A 116 0.17 10.15 7.71
C LEU A 116 1.19 10.85 8.62
N ILE A 117 2.43 10.95 8.15
CA ILE A 117 3.56 11.51 8.89
C ILE A 117 4.15 12.67 8.09
N TYR A 118 4.51 13.75 8.79
CA TYR A 118 5.34 14.82 8.24
C TYR A 118 6.78 14.67 8.75
N ASN A 119 7.73 14.59 7.82
CA ASN A 119 9.15 14.62 8.14
C ASN A 119 9.64 16.07 7.98
N GLU A 120 10.01 16.70 9.10
CA GLU A 120 10.47 18.10 9.15
C GLU A 120 11.79 18.33 8.39
N GLU A 121 12.73 17.38 8.49
CA GLU A 121 14.06 17.50 7.87
C GLU A 121 13.97 17.48 6.35
N LEU A 122 13.19 16.54 5.82
CA LEU A 122 12.98 16.35 4.38
C LEU A 122 11.84 17.22 3.84
N LYS A 123 11.05 17.83 4.72
CA LYS A 123 9.84 18.60 4.42
C LYS A 123 8.83 17.84 3.54
N ILE A 124 8.72 16.52 3.74
CA ILE A 124 7.80 15.64 2.99
C ILE A 124 6.72 15.06 3.89
N ARG A 125 5.53 14.85 3.31
CA ARG A 125 4.47 14.04 3.93
C ARG A 125 4.47 12.66 3.29
N TYR A 126 4.30 11.61 4.09
CA TYR A 126 4.20 10.25 3.59
C TYR A 126 3.25 9.44 4.47
N PHE A 127 2.61 8.43 3.88
CA PHE A 127 1.87 7.43 4.62
C PHE A 127 2.80 6.28 4.99
N SER A 128 2.65 5.80 6.21
CA SER A 128 3.39 4.67 6.79
C SER A 128 2.41 3.53 7.05
N TYR A 129 2.75 2.31 6.62
CA TYR A 129 1.91 1.13 6.75
C TYR A 129 2.65 0.05 7.52
N ARG A 130 2.00 -0.51 8.55
CA ARG A 130 2.52 -1.62 9.35
C ARG A 130 1.43 -2.64 9.63
N SER A 131 1.77 -3.92 9.60
CA SER A 131 0.89 -4.98 10.11
C SER A 131 1.24 -5.29 11.57
N THR A 132 0.26 -5.75 12.35
CA THR A 132 0.55 -6.49 13.58
C THR A 132 1.08 -7.86 13.19
N LYS A 133 2.31 -8.18 13.62
CA LYS A 133 2.79 -9.57 13.69
C LYS A 133 1.97 -10.32 14.74
#